data_AF-X6P367-F1
#
_entry.id   AF-X6P367-F1
#
_cell.length_a   1.000
_cell.length_b   1.000
_cell.length_c   1.000
_cell.angle_alpha   90.00
_cell.angle_beta   90.00
_cell.angle_gamma   90.00
#
_symmetry.space_group_name_H-M   'P 1'
#
loop_
_entity.id
_entity.type
_entity.pdbx_description
1 polymer ?
#
loop_
_entity_poly.entity_id
_entity_poly.type
_entity_poly.pdbx_seq_one_letter_code
_entity_poly.pdbx_strand_id
1 'polypeptide(L)'
;MILLTKPQLSKKKKKNGYFKWYYLVMLFALLTVRVLQYYPKGWHYFMFDFCYYVNGLALIHMFICPQNTELFQMIFVFANGPVLLAIVVWRNSMVFHSVDKMTSLFIHCFPPLYTFSHEWLDPTTSRSQLRDSSSLTWGVRDDLSFRGWIVWPTIFYWIWQCLYLWKTEYMDKEYLSTHSNITTSMRWFVNDHNNFLNKFATKLCRKLHLLSPIEKFDASNLKTKIIFVLFNFIYFLVWVLPSSFFHFLFK
;
A
#
# COMPACT_ATOMS: atom_id res chain seq x y z
N MET A 1 57.18 0.13 4.09
CA MET A 1 56.38 -0.88 3.37
C MET A 1 55.73 -1.79 4.40
N ILE A 2 54.53 -1.45 4.88
CA ILE A 2 53.69 -2.36 5.67
C ILE A 2 52.32 -2.31 5.00
N LEU A 3 52.09 -3.25 4.09
CA LEU A 3 50.79 -3.47 3.48
C LEU A 3 49.87 -4.05 4.55
N LEU A 4 49.03 -3.20 5.14
CA LEU A 4 47.90 -3.64 5.96
C LEU A 4 46.90 -4.35 5.06
N THR A 5 47.08 -5.67 4.90
CA THR A 5 46.11 -6.57 4.30
C THR A 5 44.84 -6.56 5.16
N LYS A 6 43.79 -5.89 4.67
CA LYS A 6 42.45 -6.01 5.26
C LYS A 6 42.08 -7.50 5.33
N PRO A 7 41.60 -8.02 6.48
CA PRO A 7 41.21 -9.41 6.57
C PRO A 7 40.03 -9.64 5.62
N GLN A 8 40.23 -10.55 4.66
CA GLN A 8 39.19 -11.08 3.79
C GLN A 8 38.21 -11.86 4.67
N LEU A 9 37.20 -11.18 5.19
CA LEU A 9 36.02 -11.78 5.81
C LEU A 9 35.27 -12.56 4.72
N SER A 10 35.73 -13.79 4.48
CA SER A 10 35.01 -14.89 3.84
C SER A 10 33.83 -15.28 4.74
N LYS A 11 32.82 -14.40 4.84
CA LYS A 11 31.49 -14.79 5.33
C LYS A 11 30.71 -15.23 4.10
N LYS A 12 30.58 -16.54 3.94
CA LYS A 12 29.58 -17.20 3.09
C LYS A 12 28.21 -16.64 3.51
N LYS A 13 27.77 -15.57 2.85
CA LYS A 13 26.56 -14.81 3.22
C LYS A 13 25.35 -15.71 2.92
N LYS A 14 24.82 -16.30 3.99
CA LYS A 14 23.62 -17.14 3.98
C LYS A 14 22.49 -16.34 3.32
N LYS A 15 21.85 -16.91 2.30
CA LYS A 15 20.66 -16.34 1.66
C LYS A 15 19.58 -16.26 2.74
N ASN A 16 19.28 -15.05 3.25
CA ASN A 16 18.29 -14.86 4.31
C ASN A 16 16.86 -14.97 3.73
N GLY A 17 16.52 -16.16 3.22
CA GLY A 17 15.21 -16.45 2.63
C GLY A 17 14.07 -16.56 3.65
N TYR A 18 14.33 -16.37 4.95
CA TYR A 18 13.31 -16.50 5.99
C TYR A 18 12.29 -15.36 5.98
N PHE A 19 12.68 -14.14 5.55
CA PHE A 19 11.77 -12.99 5.56
C PHE A 19 10.53 -13.21 4.69
N LYS A 20 10.71 -13.68 3.45
CA LYS A 20 9.58 -13.91 2.52
C LYS A 20 8.60 -14.96 3.06
N TRP A 21 9.12 -16.01 3.70
CA TRP A 21 8.30 -17.05 4.31
C TRP A 21 7.57 -16.56 5.55
N TYR A 22 8.27 -15.81 6.41
CA TYR A 22 7.66 -15.18 7.57
C TYR A 22 6.54 -14.21 7.17
N TYR A 23 6.79 -13.34 6.19
CA TYR A 23 5.77 -12.43 5.67
C TYR A 23 4.57 -13.22 5.12
N LEU A 24 4.80 -14.21 4.25
CA LEU A 24 3.72 -15.04 3.70
C LEU A 24 2.87 -15.67 4.80
N VAL A 25 3.49 -16.44 5.72
CA VAL A 25 2.78 -17.17 6.77
C VAL A 25 2.02 -16.22 7.70
N MET A 26 2.66 -15.13 8.13
CA MET A 26 2.02 -14.16 9.02
C MET A 26 0.87 -13.42 8.33
N LEU A 27 1.03 -13.03 7.05
CA LEU A 27 -0.04 -12.37 6.31
C LEU A 27 -1.25 -13.29 6.21
N PHE A 28 -1.07 -14.55 5.79
CA PHE A 28 -2.18 -15.50 5.68
C PHE A 28 -2.84 -15.79 7.04
N ALA A 29 -2.07 -15.98 8.10
CA ALA A 29 -2.60 -16.22 9.44
C ALA A 29 -3.44 -15.01 9.93
N LEU A 30 -2.89 -13.80 9.83
CA LEU A 30 -3.57 -12.58 10.30
C LEU A 30 -4.81 -12.24 9.45
N LEU A 31 -4.72 -12.40 8.12
CA LEU A 31 -5.87 -12.19 7.24
C LEU A 31 -6.98 -13.22 7.48
N THR A 32 -6.64 -14.48 7.79
CA THR A 32 -7.64 -15.50 8.14
C THR A 32 -8.39 -15.09 9.40
N VAL A 33 -7.68 -14.71 10.46
CA VAL A 33 -8.31 -14.21 11.69
C VAL A 33 -9.18 -12.98 11.41
N ARG A 34 -8.70 -12.07 10.56
CA ARG A 34 -9.45 -10.87 10.16
C ARG A 34 -10.75 -11.21 9.42
N VAL A 35 -10.75 -12.15 8.49
CA VAL A 35 -11.99 -12.61 7.82
C VAL A 35 -13.02 -13.07 8.85
N LEU A 36 -12.59 -13.94 9.79
CA LEU A 36 -13.45 -14.48 10.84
C LEU A 36 -14.03 -13.39 11.74
N GLN A 37 -13.27 -12.32 12.00
CA GLN A 37 -13.72 -11.19 12.82
C GLN A 37 -14.60 -10.19 12.04
N TYR A 38 -14.31 -9.96 10.77
CA TYR A 38 -14.93 -8.90 9.96
C TYR A 38 -16.24 -9.34 9.33
N TYR A 39 -16.39 -10.62 8.99
CA TYR A 39 -17.62 -11.15 8.42
C TYR A 39 -18.86 -10.89 9.29
N PRO A 40 -18.89 -11.29 10.59
CA PRO A 40 -20.05 -11.04 11.45
C PRO A 40 -20.30 -9.54 11.74
N LYS A 41 -19.29 -8.68 11.58
CA LYS A 41 -19.40 -7.22 11.75
C LYS A 41 -19.87 -6.50 10.48
N GLY A 42 -19.99 -7.21 9.35
CA GLY A 42 -20.28 -6.59 8.06
C GLY A 42 -19.13 -5.75 7.50
N TRP A 43 -17.88 -6.01 7.94
CA TRP A 43 -16.69 -5.21 7.59
C TRP A 43 -15.79 -5.87 6.54
N HIS A 44 -16.18 -7.04 6.04
CA HIS A 44 -15.34 -7.85 5.14
C HIS A 44 -14.98 -7.15 3.82
N TYR A 45 -15.75 -6.14 3.38
CA TYR A 45 -15.41 -5.36 2.19
C TYR A 45 -14.20 -4.43 2.37
N PHE A 46 -13.84 -4.05 3.60
CA PHE A 46 -12.59 -3.33 3.85
C PHE A 46 -11.35 -4.15 3.45
N MET A 47 -11.47 -5.47 3.33
CA MET A 47 -10.37 -6.34 2.90
C MET A 47 -10.02 -6.19 1.41
N PHE A 48 -10.83 -5.43 0.65
CA PHE A 48 -10.52 -5.03 -0.73
C PHE A 48 -9.75 -3.70 -0.80
N ASP A 49 -9.41 -3.09 0.33
CA ASP A 49 -8.68 -1.82 0.36
C ASP A 49 -7.27 -1.92 -0.23
N PHE A 50 -6.74 -0.77 -0.62
CA PHE A 50 -5.48 -0.64 -1.34
C PHE A 50 -4.29 -1.29 -0.62
N CYS A 51 -4.24 -1.26 0.71
CA CYS A 51 -3.16 -1.91 1.46
C CYS A 51 -3.13 -3.43 1.28
N TYR A 52 -4.28 -4.10 1.21
CA TYR A 52 -4.36 -5.54 0.94
C TYR A 52 -3.86 -5.85 -0.48
N TYR A 53 -4.23 -5.02 -1.44
CA TYR A 53 -3.75 -5.11 -2.82
C TYR A 53 -2.22 -5.01 -2.91
N VAL A 54 -1.62 -4.02 -2.22
CA VAL A 54 -0.16 -3.84 -2.21
C VAL A 54 0.56 -5.00 -1.52
N ASN A 55 0.00 -5.59 -0.46
CA ASN A 55 0.55 -6.82 0.15
C ASN A 55 0.54 -7.98 -0.85
N GLY A 56 -0.55 -8.13 -1.63
CA GLY A 56 -0.64 -9.12 -2.70
C GLY A 56 0.42 -8.93 -3.77
N LEU A 57 0.61 -7.70 -4.26
CA LEU A 57 1.66 -7.36 -5.22
C LEU A 57 3.07 -7.65 -4.65
N ALA A 58 3.31 -7.35 -3.37
CA ALA A 58 4.56 -7.68 -2.70
C ALA A 58 4.83 -9.19 -2.68
N LEU A 59 3.82 -10.03 -2.41
CA LEU A 59 3.96 -11.48 -2.48
C LEU A 59 4.19 -11.97 -3.92
N ILE A 60 3.49 -11.43 -4.91
CA ILE A 60 3.69 -11.75 -6.33
C ILE A 60 5.15 -11.48 -6.72
N HIS A 61 5.67 -10.30 -6.39
CA HIS A 61 7.06 -9.98 -6.66
C HIS A 61 8.01 -10.93 -5.91
N MET A 62 7.79 -11.22 -4.62
CA MET A 62 8.68 -12.10 -3.84
C MET A 62 8.78 -13.54 -4.36
N PHE A 63 7.68 -14.10 -4.87
CA PHE A 63 7.59 -15.53 -5.17
C PHE A 63 7.50 -15.86 -6.66
N ILE A 64 6.94 -14.96 -7.48
CA ILE A 64 6.64 -15.23 -8.90
C ILE A 64 7.64 -14.51 -9.80
N CYS A 65 7.85 -13.21 -9.59
CA CYS A 65 8.69 -12.39 -10.46
C CYS A 65 9.69 -11.49 -9.71
N PRO A 66 10.61 -12.06 -8.91
CA PRO A 66 11.53 -11.29 -8.06
C PRO A 66 12.61 -10.51 -8.82
N GLN A 67 12.72 -10.72 -10.12
CA GLN A 67 13.64 -9.99 -10.99
C GLN A 67 12.98 -8.77 -11.67
N ASN A 68 11.66 -8.58 -11.50
CA ASN A 68 10.95 -7.49 -12.17
C ASN A 68 11.16 -6.16 -11.43
N THR A 69 12.09 -5.36 -11.93
CA THR A 69 12.47 -4.08 -11.31
C THR A 69 11.38 -3.02 -11.39
N GLU A 70 10.58 -2.98 -12.46
CA GLU A 70 9.48 -2.02 -12.59
C GLU A 70 8.39 -2.28 -11.56
N LEU A 71 8.02 -3.56 -11.38
CA LEU A 71 7.09 -3.99 -10.34
C LEU A 71 7.65 -3.66 -8.94
N PHE A 72 8.94 -3.89 -8.71
CA PHE A 72 9.58 -3.54 -7.45
C PHE A 72 9.56 -2.03 -7.17
N GLN A 73 9.95 -1.20 -8.13
CA GLN A 73 9.93 0.27 -8.02
C GLN A 73 8.52 0.76 -7.69
N MET A 74 7.51 0.21 -8.37
CA MET A 74 6.12 0.54 -8.12
C MET A 74 5.67 0.13 -6.71
N ILE A 75 6.01 -1.09 -6.26
CA ILE A 75 5.71 -1.55 -4.88
C ILE A 75 6.42 -0.66 -3.86
N PHE A 76 7.66 -0.23 -4.11
CA PHE A 76 8.38 0.71 -3.26
C PHE A 76 7.62 2.03 -3.12
N VAL A 77 7.13 2.59 -4.23
CA VAL A 77 6.34 3.83 -4.22
C VAL A 77 5.03 3.66 -3.46
N PHE A 78 4.29 2.58 -3.71
CA PHE A 78 3.03 2.30 -3.01
C PHE A 78 3.24 2.07 -1.51
N ALA A 79 4.23 1.27 -1.16
CA ALA A 79 4.56 0.90 0.20
C ALA A 79 4.99 2.13 1.01
N ASN A 80 6.01 2.86 0.55
CA ASN A 80 6.62 3.95 1.29
C ASN A 80 5.88 5.29 1.16
N GLY A 81 4.95 5.39 0.20
CA GLY A 81 4.03 6.51 0.08
C GLY A 81 2.69 6.24 0.77
N PRO A 82 1.60 6.00 0.01
CA PRO A 82 0.25 5.93 0.54
C PRO A 82 0.05 4.86 1.61
N VAL A 83 0.68 3.68 1.49
CA VAL A 83 0.45 2.58 2.46
C VAL A 83 1.09 2.88 3.82
N LEU A 84 2.31 3.38 3.86
CA LEU A 84 2.98 3.75 5.12
C LEU A 84 2.30 4.96 5.77
N LEU A 85 1.95 5.98 4.98
CA LEU A 85 1.33 7.20 5.48
C LEU A 85 -0.11 7.01 5.96
N ALA A 86 -0.80 5.98 5.46
CA ALA A 86 -2.08 5.54 5.98
C ALA A 86 -2.03 5.20 7.49
N ILE A 87 -0.87 4.81 8.04
CA ILE A 87 -0.72 4.61 9.49
C ILE A 87 -1.01 5.90 10.26
N VAL A 88 -0.45 7.02 9.79
CA VAL A 88 -0.62 8.34 10.41
C VAL A 88 -2.04 8.86 10.15
N VAL A 89 -2.49 8.80 8.90
CA VAL A 89 -3.79 9.36 8.47
C VAL A 89 -4.96 8.67 9.17
N TRP A 90 -4.93 7.34 9.25
CA TRP A 90 -5.99 6.56 9.90
C TRP A 90 -5.71 6.27 11.37
N ARG A 91 -4.64 6.85 11.94
CA ARG A 91 -4.23 6.66 13.33
C ARG A 91 -4.17 5.17 13.71
N ASN A 92 -3.55 4.36 12.86
CA ASN A 92 -3.36 2.93 13.12
C ASN A 92 -2.35 2.75 14.27
N SER A 93 -2.86 2.60 15.48
CA SER A 93 -2.05 2.41 16.69
C SER A 93 -1.50 0.99 16.81
N MET A 94 -0.29 0.88 17.37
CA MET A 94 0.28 -0.39 17.81
C MET A 94 -0.32 -0.77 19.16
N VAL A 95 -1.16 -1.81 19.18
CA VAL A 95 -1.89 -2.25 20.39
C VAL A 95 -1.73 -3.76 20.53
N PHE A 96 -0.77 -4.20 21.33
CA PHE A 96 -0.34 -5.61 21.39
C PHE A 96 -1.45 -6.60 21.80
N HIS A 97 -2.44 -6.15 22.57
CA HIS A 97 -3.58 -6.98 22.98
C HIS A 97 -4.71 -7.04 21.94
N SER A 98 -4.60 -6.30 20.84
CA SER A 98 -5.62 -6.26 19.79
C SER A 98 -5.05 -6.83 18.49
N VAL A 99 -5.41 -8.08 18.18
CA VAL A 99 -5.03 -8.74 16.92
C VAL A 99 -5.50 -7.93 15.71
N ASP A 100 -6.65 -7.27 15.81
CA ASP A 100 -7.15 -6.39 14.77
C ASP A 100 -6.21 -5.19 14.52
N LYS A 101 -5.84 -4.44 15.57
CA LYS A 101 -4.91 -3.31 15.42
C LYS A 101 -3.53 -3.76 14.95
N MET A 102 -3.04 -4.89 15.45
CA MET A 102 -1.77 -5.47 14.99
C MET A 102 -1.83 -5.94 13.54
N THR A 103 -2.96 -6.47 13.07
CA THR A 103 -3.14 -6.86 11.66
C THR A 103 -3.14 -5.64 10.75
N SER A 104 -3.82 -4.55 11.15
CA SER A 104 -3.76 -3.28 10.42
C SER A 104 -2.32 -2.74 10.36
N LEU A 105 -1.61 -2.74 11.49
CA LEU A 105 -0.22 -2.31 11.50
C LEU A 105 0.65 -3.19 10.59
N PHE A 106 0.47 -4.51 10.63
CA PHE A 106 1.22 -5.46 9.81
C PHE A 106 1.08 -5.15 8.31
N ILE A 107 -0.16 -5.05 7.81
CA ILE A 107 -0.41 -4.80 6.38
C ILE A 107 0.10 -3.45 5.90
N HIS A 108 0.28 -2.47 6.80
CA HIS A 108 0.83 -1.16 6.47
C HIS A 108 2.35 -1.07 6.64
N CYS A 109 2.96 -1.83 7.54
CA CYS A 109 4.41 -1.80 7.81
C CYS A 109 5.22 -2.82 7.01
N PHE A 110 4.66 -3.99 6.68
CA PHE A 110 5.43 -5.07 6.06
C PHE A 110 5.83 -4.82 4.60
N PRO A 111 5.00 -4.22 3.73
CA PRO A 111 5.45 -3.85 2.40
C PRO A 111 6.64 -2.85 2.41
N PRO A 112 6.65 -1.78 3.22
CA PRO A 112 7.82 -0.92 3.40
C PRO A 112 9.06 -1.70 3.86
N LEU A 113 8.92 -2.50 4.92
CA LEU A 113 10.01 -3.33 5.45
C LEU A 113 10.57 -4.28 4.40
N TYR A 114 9.70 -4.86 3.58
CA TYR A 114 10.10 -5.70 2.46
C TYR A 114 10.96 -4.92 1.46
N THR A 115 10.47 -3.78 0.98
CA THR A 115 11.18 -2.99 -0.03
C THR A 115 12.53 -2.48 0.48
N PHE A 116 12.60 -2.08 1.75
CA PHE A 116 13.87 -1.71 2.39
C PHE A 116 14.82 -2.90 2.55
N SER A 117 14.30 -4.05 2.99
CA SER A 117 15.13 -5.25 3.22
C SER A 117 15.67 -5.84 1.92
N HIS A 118 14.87 -5.83 0.86
CA HIS A 118 15.26 -6.38 -0.44
C HIS A 118 16.38 -5.57 -1.10
N GLU A 119 16.31 -4.25 -1.00
CA GLU A 119 17.22 -3.35 -1.70
C GLU A 119 18.50 -3.06 -0.88
N TRP A 120 18.38 -2.76 0.40
CA TRP A 120 19.52 -2.33 1.24
C TRP A 120 20.12 -3.43 2.10
N LEU A 121 19.35 -4.45 2.48
CA LEU A 121 19.83 -5.49 3.41
C LEU A 121 20.20 -6.81 2.72
N ASP A 122 19.85 -7.03 1.46
CA ASP A 122 20.29 -8.21 0.71
C ASP A 122 21.64 -7.94 0.01
N PRO A 123 22.74 -8.49 0.55
CA PRO A 123 24.06 -8.30 -0.03
C PRO A 123 24.28 -9.09 -1.32
N THR A 124 23.35 -9.95 -1.73
CA THR A 124 23.42 -10.58 -3.06
C THR A 124 22.94 -9.60 -4.13
N THR A 125 21.83 -8.90 -3.89
CA THR A 125 21.35 -7.77 -4.73
C THR A 125 22.42 -6.68 -4.85
N SER A 126 22.93 -6.19 -3.72
CA SER A 126 23.93 -5.11 -3.69
C SER A 126 25.33 -5.47 -4.21
N ARG A 127 25.68 -6.76 -4.42
CA ARG A 127 27.08 -7.17 -4.72
C ARG A 127 27.24 -7.98 -6.00
N SER A 128 26.18 -8.59 -6.54
CA SER A 128 26.20 -9.13 -7.91
C SER A 128 26.11 -8.03 -8.96
N GLN A 129 25.51 -6.88 -8.64
CA GLN A 129 25.29 -5.78 -9.58
C GLN A 129 26.49 -4.83 -9.71
N LEU A 130 27.29 -4.64 -8.64
CA LEU A 130 28.49 -3.79 -8.69
C LEU A 130 29.65 -4.41 -9.49
N ARG A 131 29.60 -5.70 -9.83
CA ARG A 131 30.71 -6.42 -10.48
C ARG A 131 30.59 -6.51 -12.01
N ASP A 132 29.40 -6.27 -12.58
CA ASP A 132 29.14 -6.15 -14.03
C ASP A 132 28.85 -4.68 -14.43
N SER A 133 29.51 -3.76 -13.74
CA SER A 133 29.38 -2.30 -13.93
C SER A 133 29.87 -1.86 -15.31
N SER A 134 29.01 -1.94 -16.31
CA SER A 134 29.08 -1.07 -17.50
C SER A 134 27.75 -0.73 -18.16
N SER A 135 26.59 -1.27 -17.75
CA SER A 135 25.32 -0.86 -18.41
C SER A 135 23.99 -1.07 -17.69
N LEU A 136 23.92 -1.71 -16.52
CA LEU A 136 22.64 -2.25 -16.02
C LEU A 136 22.33 -1.80 -14.58
N THR A 137 21.71 -0.62 -14.44
CA THR A 137 21.15 -0.08 -13.18
C THR A 137 19.85 -0.81 -12.84
N TRP A 138 19.90 -1.72 -11.87
CA TRP A 138 18.75 -2.52 -11.46
C TRP A 138 18.46 -2.36 -9.98
N GLY A 139 17.50 -1.52 -9.65
CA GLY A 139 17.07 -1.31 -8.26
C GLY A 139 16.44 0.05 -8.08
N VAL A 140 15.70 0.25 -6.99
CA VAL A 140 15.27 1.60 -6.61
C VAL A 140 16.50 2.43 -6.23
N ARG A 141 17.54 1.86 -5.64
CA ARG A 141 18.69 2.56 -5.05
C ARG A 141 19.53 3.33 -6.07
N ASP A 142 19.72 2.78 -7.26
CA ASP A 142 20.57 3.41 -8.28
C ASP A 142 19.78 4.41 -9.14
N ASP A 143 18.56 4.04 -9.55
CA ASP A 143 17.68 4.91 -10.34
C ASP A 143 16.18 4.57 -10.12
N LEU A 144 15.43 5.51 -9.56
CA LEU A 144 13.97 5.45 -9.56
C LEU A 144 13.46 6.08 -10.86
N SER A 145 13.22 5.24 -11.87
CA SER A 145 12.78 5.69 -13.18
C SER A 145 11.45 6.48 -13.09
N PHE A 146 11.27 7.47 -13.96
CA PHE A 146 10.00 8.23 -14.03
C PHE A 146 8.79 7.30 -14.23
N ARG A 147 8.99 6.19 -14.97
CA ARG A 147 7.96 5.17 -15.17
C ARG A 147 7.62 4.44 -13.87
N GLY A 148 8.63 3.96 -13.14
CA GLY A 148 8.46 3.30 -11.85
C GLY A 148 7.92 4.23 -10.75
N TRP A 149 8.19 5.54 -10.84
CA TRP A 149 7.73 6.53 -9.87
C TRP A 149 6.29 6.99 -10.09
N ILE A 150 5.90 7.28 -11.33
CA ILE A 150 4.61 7.93 -11.64
C ILE A 150 3.74 7.03 -12.51
N VAL A 151 4.25 6.53 -13.63
CA VAL A 151 3.43 5.86 -14.66
C VAL A 151 2.86 4.54 -14.16
N TRP A 152 3.72 3.62 -13.73
CA TRP A 152 3.31 2.31 -13.24
C TRP A 152 2.46 2.39 -11.97
N PRO A 153 2.84 3.19 -10.94
CA PRO A 153 1.99 3.42 -9.79
C PRO A 153 0.61 3.93 -10.16
N THR A 154 0.50 4.88 -11.09
CA THR A 154 -0.79 5.42 -11.51
C THR A 154 -1.65 4.37 -12.21
N ILE A 155 -1.07 3.60 -13.12
CA ILE A 155 -1.78 2.53 -13.85
C ILE A 155 -2.31 1.48 -12.86
N PHE A 156 -1.45 0.96 -11.99
CA PHE A 156 -1.85 -0.10 -11.05
C PHE A 156 -2.80 0.39 -9.96
N TYR A 157 -2.69 1.67 -9.55
CA TYR A 157 -3.70 2.29 -8.71
C TYR A 157 -5.07 2.28 -9.39
N TRP A 158 -5.15 2.68 -10.67
CA TRP A 158 -6.42 2.68 -11.40
C TRP A 158 -6.95 1.26 -11.65
N ILE A 159 -6.09 0.28 -11.87
CA ILE A 159 -6.49 -1.13 -11.92
C ILE A 159 -7.19 -1.51 -10.60
N TRP A 160 -6.58 -1.24 -9.45
CA TRP A 160 -7.21 -1.48 -8.16
C TRP A 160 -8.52 -0.71 -7.98
N GLN A 161 -8.54 0.59 -8.30
CA GLN A 161 -9.70 1.46 -8.13
C GLN A 161 -10.89 0.98 -8.98
N CYS A 162 -10.62 0.54 -10.22
CA CYS A 162 -11.63 -0.04 -11.11
C CYS A 162 -12.11 -1.41 -10.62
N LEU A 163 -11.20 -2.29 -10.16
CA LEU A 163 -11.58 -3.59 -9.60
C LEU A 163 -12.44 -3.44 -8.34
N TYR A 164 -12.10 -2.48 -7.47
CA TYR A 164 -12.88 -2.17 -6.28
C TYR A 164 -14.30 -1.73 -6.66
N LEU A 165 -14.44 -0.76 -7.57
CA LEU A 165 -15.76 -0.29 -8.02
C LEU A 165 -16.53 -1.37 -8.78
N TRP A 166 -15.86 -2.19 -9.58
CA TRP A 166 -16.50 -3.31 -10.26
C TRP A 166 -17.06 -4.31 -9.25
N LYS A 167 -16.32 -4.64 -8.19
CA LYS A 167 -16.81 -5.51 -7.13
C LYS A 167 -17.99 -4.87 -6.38
N THR A 168 -17.84 -3.64 -5.85
CA THR A 168 -18.86 -3.05 -4.97
C THR A 168 -20.05 -2.45 -5.71
N GLU A 169 -19.85 -1.79 -6.85
CA GLU A 169 -20.89 -1.02 -7.54
C GLU A 169 -21.55 -1.75 -8.70
N TYR A 170 -20.91 -2.82 -9.21
CA TYR A 170 -21.46 -3.64 -10.29
C TYR A 170 -21.83 -5.04 -9.80
N MET A 171 -20.88 -5.84 -9.31
CA MET A 171 -21.14 -7.23 -8.93
C MET A 171 -22.05 -7.35 -7.71
N ASP A 172 -21.73 -6.66 -6.61
CA ASP A 172 -22.45 -6.80 -5.35
C ASP A 172 -23.48 -5.69 -5.12
N LYS A 173 -23.86 -4.95 -6.18
CA LYS A 173 -24.73 -3.78 -6.08
C LYS A 173 -26.04 -4.10 -5.36
N GLU A 174 -26.70 -5.18 -5.76
CA GLU A 174 -27.98 -5.63 -5.20
C GLU A 174 -27.81 -6.17 -3.77
N TYR A 175 -26.75 -6.95 -3.54
CA TYR A 175 -26.43 -7.45 -2.21
C TYR A 175 -26.21 -6.30 -1.23
N LEU A 176 -25.42 -5.30 -1.61
CA LEU A 176 -25.13 -4.13 -0.80
C LEU A 176 -26.37 -3.24 -0.63
N SER A 177 -27.22 -3.05 -1.63
CA SER A 177 -28.44 -2.23 -1.49
C SER A 177 -29.42 -2.85 -0.49
N THR A 178 -29.48 -4.19 -0.40
CA THR A 178 -30.36 -4.89 0.54
C THR A 178 -29.76 -4.95 1.96
N HIS A 179 -28.44 -4.97 2.09
CA HIS A 179 -27.73 -5.09 3.38
C HIS A 179 -27.06 -3.77 3.78
N SER A 180 -27.83 -2.88 4.40
CA SER A 180 -27.33 -1.56 4.87
C SER A 180 -26.33 -1.65 6.02
N ASN A 181 -26.31 -2.76 6.76
CA ASN A 181 -25.36 -3.05 7.84
C ASN A 181 -23.94 -3.36 7.34
N ILE A 182 -23.78 -3.68 6.06
CA ILE A 182 -22.48 -3.97 5.47
C ILE A 182 -21.76 -2.67 5.14
N THR A 183 -20.53 -2.56 5.62
CA THR A 183 -19.69 -1.37 5.47
C THR A 183 -18.64 -1.60 4.40
N THR A 184 -18.64 -0.71 3.41
CA THR A 184 -17.54 -0.55 2.45
C THR A 184 -16.75 0.71 2.82
N SER A 185 -15.56 0.88 2.26
CA SER A 185 -14.71 2.06 2.50
C SER A 185 -15.42 3.36 2.12
N MET A 186 -16.27 3.31 1.10
CA MET A 186 -17.12 4.44 0.71
C MET A 186 -18.23 4.70 1.73
N ARG A 187 -18.97 3.67 2.16
CA ARG A 187 -20.02 3.83 3.20
C ARG A 187 -19.44 4.37 4.50
N TRP A 188 -18.28 3.86 4.89
CA TRP A 188 -17.56 4.35 6.06
C TRP A 188 -17.11 5.80 5.90
N PHE A 189 -16.50 6.14 4.76
CA PHE A 189 -16.11 7.51 4.46
C PHE A 189 -17.29 8.49 4.57
N VAL A 190 -18.46 8.09 4.08
CA VAL A 190 -19.69 8.90 4.14
C VAL A 190 -20.22 9.04 5.56
N ASN A 191 -20.24 7.95 6.32
CA ASN A 191 -20.86 7.88 7.65
C ASN A 191 -19.95 8.41 8.77
N ASP A 192 -18.63 8.38 8.60
CA ASP A 192 -17.67 8.87 9.60
C ASP A 192 -17.45 10.39 9.49
N HIS A 193 -18.41 11.15 10.01
CA HIS A 193 -18.37 12.61 10.06
C HIS A 193 -17.25 13.17 10.96
N ASN A 194 -16.65 12.34 11.82
CA ASN A 194 -15.58 12.78 12.70
C ASN A 194 -14.21 12.69 12.04
N ASN A 195 -14.10 11.93 10.93
CA ASN A 195 -12.88 11.80 10.17
C ASN A 195 -12.40 13.15 9.61
N PHE A 196 -11.10 13.39 9.73
CA PHE A 196 -10.43 14.54 9.11
C PHE A 196 -10.73 14.64 7.61
N LEU A 197 -10.67 13.52 6.88
CA LEU A 197 -10.87 13.51 5.43
C LEU A 197 -12.32 13.82 5.05
N ASN A 198 -13.31 13.30 5.79
CA ASN A 198 -14.72 13.62 5.54
C ASN A 198 -15.01 15.12 5.79
N LYS A 199 -14.51 15.68 6.90
CA LYS A 199 -14.65 17.11 7.21
C LYS A 199 -13.99 18.00 6.16
N PHE A 200 -12.77 17.64 5.75
CA PHE A 200 -12.06 18.34 4.70
C PHE A 200 -12.80 18.27 3.37
N ALA A 201 -13.26 17.08 2.97
CA ALA A 201 -14.00 16.87 1.73
C ALA A 201 -15.31 17.66 1.70
N THR A 202 -16.09 17.61 2.77
CA THR A 202 -17.34 18.37 2.89
C THR A 202 -17.10 19.87 2.74
N LYS A 203 -16.07 20.40 3.43
CA LYS A 203 -15.73 21.83 3.38
C LYS A 203 -15.26 22.25 1.99
N LEU A 204 -14.44 21.44 1.33
CA LEU A 204 -13.93 21.71 0.00
C LEU A 204 -15.06 21.66 -1.05
N CYS A 205 -15.89 20.62 -1.04
CA CYS A 205 -17.00 20.49 -1.98
C CYS A 205 -18.04 21.60 -1.82
N ARG A 206 -18.33 22.06 -0.59
CA ARG A 206 -19.20 23.22 -0.36
C ARG A 206 -18.59 24.52 -0.88
N LYS A 207 -17.28 24.71 -0.67
CA LYS A 207 -16.56 25.89 -1.21
C LYS A 207 -16.57 25.92 -2.75
N LEU A 208 -16.51 24.74 -3.37
CA LEU A 208 -16.57 24.58 -4.83
C LEU A 208 -18.01 24.50 -5.39
N HIS A 209 -19.04 24.73 -4.56
CA HIS A 209 -20.46 24.62 -4.92
C HIS A 209 -20.87 23.25 -5.51
N LEU A 210 -20.11 22.19 -5.23
CA LEU A 210 -20.42 20.82 -5.65
C LEU A 210 -21.45 20.14 -4.74
N LEU A 211 -21.58 20.63 -3.51
CA LEU A 211 -22.50 20.15 -2.47
C LEU A 211 -23.27 21.32 -1.87
N SER A 212 -24.59 21.17 -1.73
CA SER A 212 -25.41 22.18 -1.08
C SER A 212 -25.06 22.30 0.41
N PRO A 213 -25.31 23.45 1.08
CA PRO A 213 -24.94 23.64 2.49
C PRO A 213 -25.56 22.62 3.46
N ILE A 214 -26.70 22.05 3.09
CA ILE A 214 -27.50 21.11 3.90
C ILE A 214 -27.34 19.66 3.39
N GLU A 215 -26.83 19.48 2.16
CA GLU A 215 -26.68 18.16 1.53
C GLU A 215 -25.61 17.35 2.26
N LYS A 216 -26.00 16.13 2.64
CA LYS A 216 -25.10 15.14 3.24
C LYS A 216 -24.63 14.18 2.14
N PHE A 217 -23.43 13.66 2.32
CA PHE A 217 -22.96 12.57 1.47
C PHE A 217 -23.88 11.35 1.61
N ASP A 218 -24.12 10.68 0.48
CA ASP A 218 -24.86 9.44 0.40
C ASP A 218 -24.11 8.49 -0.53
N ALA A 219 -23.71 7.32 -0.02
CA ALA A 219 -22.93 6.34 -0.77
C ALA A 219 -23.67 5.77 -2.00
N SER A 220 -24.99 5.87 -2.05
CA SER A 220 -25.78 5.43 -3.21
C SER A 220 -25.69 6.41 -4.38
N ASN A 221 -25.46 7.70 -4.10
CA ASN A 221 -25.46 8.77 -5.10
C ASN A 221 -24.18 8.79 -5.92
N LEU A 222 -24.34 8.92 -7.25
CA LEU A 222 -23.22 8.99 -8.20
C LEU A 222 -22.25 10.14 -7.87
N LYS A 223 -22.77 11.29 -7.41
CA LYS A 223 -21.95 12.44 -7.00
C LYS A 223 -20.97 12.05 -5.88
N THR A 224 -21.44 11.40 -4.83
CA THR A 224 -20.59 10.94 -3.72
C THR A 224 -19.55 9.93 -4.19
N LYS A 225 -19.92 9.02 -5.11
CA LYS A 225 -18.99 8.04 -5.69
C LYS A 225 -17.85 8.73 -6.44
N ILE A 226 -18.17 9.70 -7.30
CA ILE A 226 -17.18 10.50 -8.03
C ILE A 226 -16.27 11.24 -7.05
N ILE A 227 -16.85 11.88 -6.03
CA ILE A 227 -16.10 12.60 -5.01
C ILE A 227 -15.16 11.65 -4.26
N PHE A 228 -15.62 10.48 -3.84
CA PHE A 228 -14.81 9.46 -3.18
C PHE A 228 -13.62 9.02 -4.03
N VAL A 229 -13.84 8.71 -5.32
CA VAL A 229 -12.77 8.31 -6.26
C VAL A 229 -11.76 9.44 -6.44
N LEU A 230 -12.22 10.69 -6.61
CA LEU A 230 -11.35 11.85 -6.75
C LEU A 230 -10.52 12.09 -5.49
N PHE A 231 -11.12 12.02 -4.30
CA PHE A 231 -10.38 12.19 -3.04
C PHE A 231 -9.34 11.10 -2.83
N ASN A 232 -9.67 9.84 -3.11
CA ASN A 232 -8.70 8.75 -3.03
C ASN A 232 -7.56 8.93 -4.05
N PHE A 233 -7.86 9.40 -5.26
CA PHE A 233 -6.83 9.63 -6.27
C PHE A 233 -5.94 10.82 -5.92
N ILE A 234 -6.51 11.91 -5.39
CA ILE A 234 -5.73 13.04 -4.87
C ILE A 234 -4.85 12.61 -3.70
N TYR A 235 -5.41 11.84 -2.76
CA TYR A 235 -4.66 11.22 -1.67
C TYR A 235 -3.48 10.43 -2.23
N PHE A 236 -3.73 9.53 -3.19
CA PHE A 236 -2.70 8.75 -3.85
C PHE A 236 -1.60 9.64 -4.45
N LEU A 237 -1.95 10.64 -5.26
CA LEU A 237 -0.97 11.54 -5.90
C LEU A 237 -0.13 12.30 -4.87
N VAL A 238 -0.76 12.86 -3.83
CA VAL A 238 -0.06 13.59 -2.76
C VAL A 238 0.96 12.71 -2.07
N TRP A 239 0.61 11.44 -1.81
CA TRP A 239 1.45 10.53 -1.04
C TRP A 239 2.45 9.71 -1.88
N VAL A 240 2.32 9.71 -3.20
CA VAL A 240 3.37 9.21 -4.10
C VAL A 240 4.56 10.17 -4.15
N LEU A 241 4.35 11.48 -4.04
CA LEU A 241 5.45 12.46 -4.15
C LEU A 241 6.58 12.26 -3.11
N PRO A 242 6.30 12.05 -1.81
CA PRO A 242 7.35 11.78 -0.82
C PRO A 242 8.15 10.50 -1.04
N SER A 243 7.66 9.55 -1.86
CA SER A 243 8.39 8.30 -2.10
C SER A 243 9.74 8.54 -2.80
N SER A 244 9.85 9.58 -3.64
CA SER A 244 11.14 9.97 -4.23
C SER A 244 12.10 10.54 -3.18
N PHE A 245 11.59 11.28 -2.19
CA PHE A 245 12.41 11.76 -1.07
C PHE A 245 13.03 10.59 -0.29
N PHE A 246 12.26 9.52 -0.02
CA PHE A 246 12.81 8.33 0.62
C PHE A 246 13.88 7.65 -0.24
N HIS A 247 13.70 7.58 -1.55
CA HIS A 247 14.76 7.11 -2.45
C HIS A 247 16.06 7.94 -2.31
N PHE A 248 15.96 9.28 -2.34
CA PHE A 248 17.13 10.15 -2.22
C PHE A 248 17.79 10.12 -0.84
N LEU A 249 17.03 9.96 0.24
CA LEU A 249 17.56 9.93 1.61
C LEU A 249 18.45 8.70 1.88
N PHE A 250 18.15 7.58 1.23
CA PHE A 250 18.82 6.30 1.47
C PHE A 250 19.76 5.87 0.33
N LYS A 251 19.99 6.73 -0.66
CA LYS A 251 21.01 6.52 -1.70
C LYS A 251 22.41 6.66 -1.12
#